data_AF-A0A072PU51-F1
#
_entry.id   AF-A0A072PU51-F1
#
_cell.length_a   1.000
_cell.length_b   1.000
_cell.length_c   1.000
_cell.angle_alpha   90.00
_cell.angle_beta   90.00
_cell.angle_gamma   90.00
#
_symmetry.space_group_name_H-M   'P 1'
#
loop_
_entity.id
_entity.type
_entity.pdbx_description
1 polymer ?
#
loop_
_entity_poly.entity_id
_entity_poly.type
_entity_poly.pdbx_seq_one_letter_code
_entity_poly.pdbx_strand_id
1 'polypeptide(L)'
;MQKQIKLGLRSDTLTTRLAKGLRKSAKSTTESYIVYGETEAIFKACASQADYTIPEDQRMSILTGKGPPKTADGADLGHAIAKSWWYDTIGLEPTFASWSQVTYLHMYIITLRLRNLETADACRNYQRYLTEHFSHAAEDKMVLLHNMSARSIRNKYLKDLFLQWRGIITAYDEGIIKGDAVLGGAIWRNLFRGDENVDWEKVAQVVAFLRRAVQTFGNQPIHNIVMNSEGPKGLWAQTHS
;
A
#
# COMPACT_ATOMS: atom_id res chain seq x y z
N MET A 1 -68.25 1.77 -34.37
CA MET A 1 -67.43 0.63 -33.88
C MET A 1 -65.97 0.93 -34.15
N GLN A 2 -65.22 1.33 -33.12
CA GLN A 2 -63.78 1.63 -33.17
C GLN A 2 -62.96 0.33 -33.22
N LYS A 3 -61.97 0.24 -34.11
CA LYS A 3 -60.72 -0.49 -33.87
C LYS A 3 -59.58 0.20 -34.61
N GLN A 4 -58.85 1.06 -33.89
CA GLN A 4 -57.54 1.57 -34.29
C GLN A 4 -56.48 0.53 -33.93
N ILE A 5 -55.77 0.01 -34.93
CA ILE A 5 -54.45 -0.58 -34.76
C ILE A 5 -53.47 0.49 -35.24
N LYS A 6 -52.79 1.18 -34.30
CA LYS A 6 -51.58 1.94 -34.60
C LYS A 6 -50.41 1.23 -33.94
N LEU A 7 -49.70 0.42 -34.74
CA LEU A 7 -48.32 0.05 -34.46
C LEU A 7 -47.46 1.32 -34.53
N GLY A 8 -47.01 1.81 -33.37
CA GLY A 8 -45.95 2.80 -33.28
C GLY A 8 -44.60 2.11 -33.17
N LEU A 9 -43.90 1.95 -34.30
CA LEU A 9 -42.47 1.61 -34.33
C LEU A 9 -41.66 2.81 -33.79
N ARG A 10 -41.33 2.80 -32.49
CA ARG A 10 -40.24 3.63 -31.96
C ARG A 10 -38.93 2.94 -32.30
N SER A 11 -38.30 3.40 -33.38
CA SER A 11 -36.91 3.09 -33.69
C SER A 11 -36.01 3.72 -32.62
N ASP A 12 -35.58 2.90 -31.65
CA ASP A 12 -34.43 3.21 -30.80
C ASP A 12 -33.19 3.24 -31.71
N THR A 13 -32.87 4.44 -32.20
CA THR A 13 -31.84 4.65 -33.20
C THR A 13 -30.46 4.23 -32.69
N LEU A 14 -29.73 3.49 -33.54
CA LEU A 14 -28.34 3.05 -33.33
C LEU A 14 -27.42 4.17 -32.80
N THR A 15 -27.66 5.41 -33.23
CA THR A 15 -26.96 6.62 -32.77
C THR A 15 -27.11 6.88 -31.27
N THR A 16 -28.28 6.62 -30.69
CA THR A 16 -28.53 6.76 -29.24
C THR A 16 -27.77 5.68 -28.46
N ARG A 17 -27.70 4.46 -28.97
CA ARG A 17 -26.94 3.36 -28.36
C ARG A 17 -25.43 3.61 -28.45
N LEU A 18 -24.93 4.09 -29.59
CA LEU A 18 -23.54 4.47 -29.80
C LEU A 18 -23.14 5.65 -28.91
N ALA A 19 -23.97 6.71 -28.83
CA ALA A 19 -23.71 7.86 -27.96
C ALA A 19 -23.72 7.48 -26.46
N LYS A 20 -24.61 6.59 -26.05
CA LYS A 20 -24.64 6.05 -24.67
C LYS A 20 -23.39 5.18 -24.39
N GLY A 21 -22.95 4.39 -25.36
CA GLY A 21 -21.71 3.62 -25.29
C GLY A 21 -20.47 4.50 -25.16
N LEU A 22 -20.34 5.52 -26.00
CA LEU A 22 -19.25 6.51 -25.96
C LEU A 22 -19.23 7.29 -24.65
N ARG A 23 -20.39 7.75 -24.15
CA ARG A 23 -20.48 8.44 -22.84
C ARG A 23 -20.10 7.52 -21.68
N LYS A 24 -20.55 6.26 -21.69
CA LYS A 24 -20.18 5.27 -20.67
C LYS A 24 -18.68 4.96 -20.71
N SER A 25 -18.11 4.81 -21.91
CA SER A 25 -16.68 4.59 -22.09
C SER A 25 -15.86 5.78 -21.62
N ALA A 26 -16.21 7.01 -22.03
CA ALA A 26 -15.53 8.22 -21.60
C ALA A 26 -15.58 8.39 -20.07
N LYS A 27 -16.74 8.17 -19.44
CA LYS A 27 -16.88 8.20 -17.98
C LYS A 27 -15.97 7.16 -17.30
N SER A 28 -15.93 5.94 -17.81
CA SER A 28 -15.08 4.85 -17.28
C SER A 28 -13.59 5.13 -17.43
N THR A 29 -13.17 5.73 -18.55
CA THR A 29 -11.78 6.11 -18.78
C THR A 29 -11.37 7.24 -17.83
N THR A 30 -12.17 8.31 -17.71
CA THR A 30 -11.91 9.41 -16.77
C THR A 30 -11.86 8.92 -15.33
N GLU A 31 -12.78 8.03 -14.93
CA GLU A 31 -12.78 7.40 -13.61
C GLU A 31 -11.49 6.60 -13.35
N SER A 32 -11.01 5.85 -14.34
CA SER A 32 -9.75 5.08 -14.19
C SER A 32 -8.53 5.97 -13.97
N TYR A 33 -8.44 7.12 -14.65
CA TYR A 33 -7.35 8.08 -14.45
C TYR A 33 -7.40 8.76 -13.07
N ILE A 34 -8.60 9.11 -12.61
CA ILE A 34 -8.79 9.69 -11.27
C ILE A 34 -8.36 8.68 -10.21
N VAL A 35 -8.85 7.44 -10.28
CA VAL A 35 -8.50 6.39 -9.32
C VAL A 35 -7.00 6.10 -9.34
N TYR A 36 -6.36 6.08 -10.51
CA TYR A 36 -4.91 5.91 -10.61
C TYR A 36 -4.15 7.00 -9.85
N GLY A 37 -4.50 8.28 -10.07
CA GLY A 37 -3.84 9.40 -9.39
C GLY A 37 -4.11 9.45 -7.89
N GLU A 38 -5.34 9.16 -7.45
CA GLU A 38 -5.68 9.09 -6.02
C GLU A 38 -4.93 7.96 -5.32
N THR A 39 -4.89 6.77 -5.93
CA THR A 39 -4.14 5.63 -5.38
C THR A 39 -2.64 5.87 -5.37
N GLU A 40 -2.10 6.63 -6.32
CA GLU A 40 -0.69 7.01 -6.33
C GLU A 40 -0.36 7.91 -5.13
N ALA A 41 -1.19 8.93 -4.87
CA ALA A 41 -1.03 9.81 -3.72
C ALA A 41 -1.15 9.04 -2.39
N ILE A 42 -2.16 8.18 -2.27
CA ILE A 42 -2.36 7.32 -1.09
C ILE A 42 -1.17 6.39 -0.88
N PHE A 43 -0.70 5.75 -1.95
CA PHE A 43 0.46 4.86 -1.90
C PHE A 43 1.71 5.59 -1.41
N LYS A 44 2.01 6.77 -1.99
CA LYS A 44 3.16 7.59 -1.59
C LYS A 44 3.10 7.96 -0.11
N ALA A 45 1.92 8.31 0.40
CA ALA A 45 1.72 8.59 1.83
C ALA A 45 1.94 7.37 2.73
N CYS A 46 1.65 6.16 2.25
CA CYS A 46 1.96 4.91 2.97
C CYS A 46 3.46 4.59 2.94
N ALA A 47 4.08 4.72 1.76
CA ALA A 47 5.48 4.37 1.55
C ALA A 47 6.45 5.35 2.22
N SER A 48 6.05 6.61 2.40
CA SER A 48 6.88 7.65 3.05
C SER A 48 7.11 7.40 4.54
N GLN A 49 6.28 6.55 5.19
CA GLN A 49 6.31 6.34 6.65
C GLN A 49 7.60 5.68 7.14
N ALA A 50 8.23 4.84 6.32
CA ALA A 50 9.53 4.23 6.62
C ALA A 50 10.46 4.33 5.41
N ASP A 51 10.49 5.49 4.76
CA ASP A 51 11.35 5.65 3.59
C ASP A 51 12.83 5.72 3.96
N TYR A 52 13.67 5.17 3.09
CA TYR A 52 15.10 5.06 3.28
C TYR A 52 15.84 5.19 1.95
N THR A 53 17.12 5.53 2.06
CA THR A 53 18.06 5.60 0.95
C THR A 53 19.35 4.90 1.32
N ILE A 54 20.11 4.49 0.31
CA ILE A 54 21.50 4.04 0.47
C ILE A 54 22.33 5.06 -0.31
N PRO A 55 23.29 5.79 0.29
CA PRO A 55 24.17 6.71 -0.43
C PRO A 55 24.92 6.02 -1.58
N GLU A 56 25.13 6.70 -2.69
CA GLU A 56 25.70 6.10 -3.91
C GLU A 56 27.10 5.51 -3.70
N ASP A 57 27.92 6.16 -2.87
CA ASP A 57 29.24 5.69 -2.44
C ASP A 57 29.20 4.37 -1.66
N GLN A 58 28.05 4.04 -1.06
CA GLN A 58 27.82 2.81 -0.30
C GLN A 58 27.10 1.73 -1.11
N ARG A 59 26.46 2.04 -2.24
CA ARG A 59 25.71 1.05 -3.04
C ARG A 59 26.62 0.03 -3.71
N MET A 60 27.71 0.50 -4.29
CA MET A 60 28.77 -0.30 -4.89
C MET A 60 30.02 0.56 -4.93
N SER A 61 30.94 0.36 -3.99
CA SER A 61 32.26 0.98 -4.14
C SER A 61 33.02 0.23 -5.22
N ILE A 62 33.05 0.78 -6.44
CA ILE A 62 33.79 0.23 -7.59
C ILE A 62 35.29 0.05 -7.23
N LEU A 63 35.79 0.86 -6.29
CA LEU A 63 37.18 0.85 -5.85
C LEU A 63 37.49 -0.18 -4.74
N THR A 64 36.51 -0.57 -3.91
CA THR A 64 36.75 -1.48 -2.76
C THR A 64 36.03 -2.81 -2.86
N GLY A 65 35.10 -2.98 -3.82
CA GLY A 65 34.30 -4.18 -4.01
C GLY A 65 33.29 -4.45 -2.88
N LYS A 66 33.16 -3.54 -1.91
CA LYS A 66 32.21 -3.64 -0.79
C LYS A 66 30.87 -3.03 -1.19
N GLY A 67 29.79 -3.78 -0.92
CA GLY A 67 28.41 -3.31 -1.04
C GLY A 67 27.96 -2.51 0.20
N PRO A 68 26.65 -2.25 0.34
CA PRO A 68 26.12 -1.50 1.46
C PRO A 68 26.50 -2.12 2.80
N PRO A 69 26.57 -1.31 3.88
CA PRO A 69 26.63 -1.85 5.24
C PRO A 69 25.52 -2.89 5.44
N LYS A 70 25.81 -3.93 6.22
CA LYS A 70 24.88 -5.02 6.45
C LYS A 70 24.38 -5.02 7.88
N THR A 71 23.11 -5.32 8.07
CA THR A 71 22.52 -5.68 9.37
C THR A 71 23.08 -7.02 9.85
N ALA A 72 22.78 -7.39 11.11
CA ALA A 72 23.23 -8.66 11.69
C ALA A 72 22.71 -9.90 10.92
N ASP A 73 21.55 -9.78 10.28
CA ASP A 73 20.92 -10.80 9.42
C ASP A 73 21.32 -10.69 7.94
N GLY A 74 22.27 -9.81 7.58
CA GLY A 74 22.86 -9.72 6.25
C GLY A 74 22.07 -8.89 5.23
N ALA A 75 21.02 -8.19 5.65
CA ALA A 75 20.28 -7.25 4.80
C ALA A 75 21.08 -5.96 4.57
N ASP A 76 20.88 -5.31 3.42
CA ASP A 76 21.46 -3.98 3.18
C ASP A 76 20.84 -2.95 4.12
N LEU A 77 21.70 -2.30 4.90
CA LEU A 77 21.37 -1.21 5.82
C LEU A 77 21.53 0.13 5.12
N GLY A 78 20.46 0.92 5.10
CA GLY A 78 20.46 2.27 4.56
C GLY A 78 20.42 3.35 5.64
N HIS A 79 19.90 4.51 5.23
CA HIS A 79 19.70 5.68 6.05
C HIS A 79 18.25 6.13 5.91
N ALA A 80 17.60 6.44 7.02
CA ALA A 80 16.26 7.04 7.01
C ALA A 80 16.30 8.38 6.26
N ILE A 81 15.33 8.62 5.37
CA ILE A 81 15.25 9.89 4.63
C ILE A 81 14.78 11.03 5.54
N ALA A 82 13.93 10.71 6.51
CA ALA A 82 13.40 11.66 7.48
C ALA A 82 13.23 10.97 8.83
N LYS A 83 13.02 11.78 9.89
CA LYS A 83 12.58 11.28 11.18
C LYS A 83 11.26 10.55 11.03
N SER A 84 11.15 9.41 11.69
CA SER A 84 9.99 8.55 11.60
C SER A 84 9.79 7.82 12.91
N TRP A 85 8.54 7.73 13.35
CA TRP A 85 8.16 6.94 14.52
C TRP A 85 8.62 5.47 14.40
N TRP A 86 8.62 4.92 13.18
CA TRP A 86 9.06 3.55 12.91
C TRP A 86 10.55 3.32 13.19
N TYR A 87 11.39 4.33 12.94
CA TYR A 87 12.83 4.26 13.18
C TYR A 87 13.21 4.76 14.57
N ASP A 88 12.69 5.93 14.97
CA ASP A 88 13.08 6.62 16.19
C ASP A 88 12.45 6.02 17.46
N THR A 89 11.21 5.51 17.36
CA THR A 89 10.47 4.99 18.51
C THR A 89 10.37 3.47 18.50
N ILE A 90 9.98 2.87 17.37
CA ILE A 90 9.87 1.42 17.24
C ILE A 90 11.25 0.76 17.10
N GLY A 91 12.25 1.48 16.58
CA GLY A 91 13.63 0.98 16.48
C GLY A 91 13.86 0.05 15.29
N LEU A 92 13.04 0.15 14.23
CA LEU A 92 13.30 -0.62 13.00
C LEU A 92 14.57 -0.12 12.32
N GLU A 93 15.29 -1.03 11.67
CA GLU A 93 16.44 -0.66 10.84
C GLU A 93 15.97 -0.18 9.46
N PRO A 94 16.58 0.86 8.87
CA PRO A 94 16.24 1.38 7.54
C PRO A 94 16.69 0.40 6.43
N THR A 95 15.90 -0.63 6.20
CA THR A 95 16.14 -1.69 5.21
C THR A 95 14.95 -1.83 4.26
N PHE A 96 15.15 -2.54 3.14
CA PHE A 96 14.05 -2.89 2.23
C PHE A 96 12.93 -3.68 2.93
N ALA A 97 13.31 -4.59 3.83
CA ALA A 97 12.36 -5.40 4.58
C ALA A 97 11.49 -4.52 5.50
N SER A 98 12.11 -3.64 6.28
CA SER A 98 11.37 -2.70 7.15
C SER A 98 10.45 -1.79 6.33
N TRP A 99 10.96 -1.19 5.25
CA TRP A 99 10.16 -0.35 4.37
C TRP A 99 8.95 -1.09 3.78
N SER A 100 9.16 -2.28 3.23
CA SER A 100 8.07 -3.05 2.61
C SER A 100 7.02 -3.48 3.62
N GLN A 101 7.41 -3.97 4.80
CA GLN A 101 6.48 -4.39 5.85
C GLN A 101 5.69 -3.21 6.44
N VAL A 102 6.34 -2.07 6.69
CA VAL A 102 5.65 -0.85 7.13
C VAL A 102 4.70 -0.36 6.03
N THR A 103 5.13 -0.34 4.77
CA THR A 103 4.28 0.07 3.65
C THR A 103 3.06 -0.85 3.51
N TYR A 104 3.23 -2.17 3.65
CA TYR A 104 2.12 -3.12 3.68
C TYR A 104 1.15 -2.88 4.83
N LEU A 105 1.67 -2.60 6.04
CA LEU A 105 0.83 -2.31 7.19
C LEU A 105 -0.08 -1.08 6.93
N HIS A 106 0.46 -0.02 6.33
CA HIS A 106 -0.32 1.16 5.94
C HIS A 106 -1.28 0.88 4.79
N MET A 107 -0.83 0.19 3.74
CA MET A 107 -1.70 -0.25 2.64
C MET A 107 -2.84 -1.14 3.13
N TYR A 108 -2.64 -1.95 4.17
CA TYR A 108 -3.67 -2.79 4.77
C TYR A 108 -4.79 -1.95 5.39
N ILE A 109 -4.43 -0.90 6.15
CA ILE A 109 -5.39 0.05 6.73
C ILE A 109 -6.22 0.72 5.63
N ILE A 110 -5.57 1.15 4.55
CA ILE A 110 -6.25 1.68 3.37
C ILE A 110 -7.16 0.63 2.73
N THR A 111 -6.68 -0.61 2.58
CA THR A 111 -7.45 -1.71 1.99
C THR A 111 -8.73 -1.99 2.76
N LEU A 112 -8.68 -1.95 4.10
CA LEU A 112 -9.89 -2.05 4.93
C LEU A 112 -10.89 -0.94 4.62
N ARG A 113 -10.44 0.30 4.47
CA ARG A 113 -11.32 1.41 4.08
C ARG A 113 -11.89 1.24 2.67
N LEU A 114 -11.08 0.77 1.72
CA LEU A 114 -11.50 0.53 0.33
C LEU A 114 -12.55 -0.58 0.21
N ARG A 115 -12.56 -1.56 1.12
CA ARG A 115 -13.60 -2.61 1.18
C ARG A 115 -14.98 -2.05 1.52
N ASN A 116 -15.06 -0.83 2.08
CA ASN A 116 -16.29 -0.11 2.36
C ASN A 116 -16.64 0.93 1.26
N LEU A 117 -16.25 0.68 0.01
CA LEU A 117 -16.71 1.47 -1.14
C LEU A 117 -18.06 0.96 -1.65
N GLU A 118 -18.82 1.84 -2.30
CA GLU A 118 -20.20 1.55 -2.74
C GLU A 118 -20.30 0.38 -3.72
N THR A 119 -19.26 0.16 -4.54
CA THR A 119 -19.25 -0.89 -5.55
C THR A 119 -18.02 -1.78 -5.43
N ALA A 120 -18.22 -3.07 -5.71
CA ALA A 120 -17.14 -4.04 -5.75
C ALA A 120 -16.14 -3.75 -6.87
N ASP A 121 -16.58 -3.16 -8.00
CA ASP A 121 -15.70 -2.72 -9.10
C ASP A 121 -14.77 -1.60 -8.67
N ALA A 122 -15.28 -0.58 -7.96
CA ALA A 122 -14.45 0.48 -7.41
C ALA A 122 -13.40 -0.11 -6.46
N CYS A 123 -13.81 -0.92 -5.48
CA CYS A 123 -12.89 -1.59 -4.56
C CYS A 123 -11.77 -2.36 -5.29
N ARG A 124 -12.11 -3.15 -6.32
CA ARG A 124 -11.13 -3.89 -7.12
C ARG A 124 -10.16 -2.96 -7.85
N ASN A 125 -10.64 -1.87 -8.45
CA ASN A 125 -9.79 -0.93 -9.17
C ASN A 125 -8.81 -0.22 -8.24
N TYR A 126 -9.26 0.27 -7.09
CA TYR A 126 -8.36 0.89 -6.11
C TYR A 126 -7.31 -0.12 -5.59
N GLN A 127 -7.71 -1.34 -5.22
CA GLN A 127 -6.77 -2.36 -4.75
C GLN A 127 -5.73 -2.76 -5.80
N ARG A 128 -6.16 -2.86 -7.07
CA ARG A 128 -5.26 -3.14 -8.20
C ARG A 128 -4.20 -2.07 -8.32
N TYR A 129 -4.58 -0.80 -8.44
CA TYR A 129 -3.62 0.28 -8.63
C TYR A 129 -2.75 0.51 -7.38
N LEU A 130 -3.29 0.37 -6.18
CA LEU A 130 -2.49 0.44 -4.94
C LEU A 130 -1.36 -0.61 -4.92
N THR A 131 -1.65 -1.83 -5.37
CA THR A 131 -0.64 -2.91 -5.46
C THR A 131 0.33 -2.69 -6.63
N GLU A 132 -0.13 -2.12 -7.74
CA GLU A 132 0.70 -1.75 -8.89
C GLU A 132 1.73 -0.70 -8.51
N HIS A 133 1.31 0.38 -7.82
CA HIS A 133 2.20 1.42 -7.31
C HIS A 133 3.27 0.86 -6.36
N PHE A 134 2.88 -0.02 -5.45
CA PHE A 134 3.84 -0.73 -4.59
C PHE A 134 4.85 -1.53 -5.41
N SER A 135 4.39 -2.27 -6.41
CA SER A 135 5.25 -3.14 -7.21
C SER A 135 6.29 -2.33 -8.00
N HIS A 136 5.89 -1.19 -8.58
CA HIS A 136 6.80 -0.27 -9.26
C HIS A 136 7.83 0.33 -8.29
N ALA A 137 7.39 0.84 -7.13
CA ALA A 137 8.31 1.41 -6.15
C ALA A 137 9.27 0.38 -5.56
N ALA A 138 8.82 -0.86 -5.37
CA ALA A 138 9.66 -1.97 -4.94
C ALA A 138 10.72 -2.29 -6.01
N GLU A 139 10.33 -2.39 -7.29
CA GLU A 139 11.29 -2.61 -8.39
C GLU A 139 12.33 -1.48 -8.46
N ASP A 140 11.89 -0.23 -8.36
CA ASP A 140 12.77 0.94 -8.36
C ASP A 140 13.78 0.87 -7.22
N LYS A 141 13.36 0.57 -5.99
CA LYS A 141 14.30 0.41 -4.87
C LYS A 141 15.26 -0.75 -5.08
N MET A 142 14.80 -1.89 -5.64
CA MET A 142 15.66 -3.03 -5.95
C MET A 142 16.78 -2.64 -6.94
N VAL A 143 16.44 -1.86 -7.97
CA VAL A 143 17.41 -1.39 -8.97
C VAL A 143 18.31 -0.31 -8.39
N LEU A 144 17.72 0.75 -7.83
CA LEU A 144 18.40 1.99 -7.49
C LEU A 144 19.20 1.91 -6.19
N LEU A 145 18.75 1.13 -5.20
CA LEU A 145 19.38 1.06 -3.88
C LEU A 145 20.16 -0.24 -3.67
N HIS A 146 19.71 -1.34 -4.26
CA HIS A 146 20.27 -2.68 -4.03
C HIS A 146 21.00 -3.27 -5.25
N ASN A 147 21.17 -2.48 -6.32
CA ASN A 147 21.88 -2.87 -7.54
C ASN A 147 21.41 -4.21 -8.15
N MET A 148 20.12 -4.56 -7.97
CA MET A 148 19.54 -5.79 -8.53
C MET A 148 19.21 -5.61 -10.01
N SER A 149 20.23 -5.61 -10.86
CA SER A 149 20.10 -5.38 -12.31
C SER A 149 19.44 -6.54 -13.06
N ALA A 150 19.54 -7.77 -12.55
CA ALA A 150 18.98 -8.94 -13.20
C ALA A 150 17.44 -8.99 -13.11
N ARG A 151 16.77 -8.80 -14.25
CA ARG A 151 15.30 -8.79 -14.36
C ARG A 151 14.63 -10.06 -13.82
N SER A 152 15.22 -11.24 -14.07
CA SER A 152 14.67 -12.52 -13.59
C SER A 152 14.63 -12.60 -12.06
N ILE A 153 15.67 -12.10 -11.39
CA ILE A 153 15.77 -12.04 -9.92
C ILE A 153 14.72 -11.08 -9.37
N ARG A 154 14.61 -9.87 -9.94
CA ARG A 154 13.58 -8.90 -9.53
C ARG A 154 12.16 -9.45 -9.69
N ASN A 155 11.86 -10.08 -10.83
CA ASN A 155 10.55 -10.67 -11.08
C ASN A 155 10.21 -11.78 -10.07
N LYS A 156 11.19 -12.57 -9.64
CA LYS A 156 10.99 -13.57 -8.57
C LYS A 156 10.68 -12.87 -7.25
N TYR A 157 11.50 -11.89 -6.87
CA TYR A 157 11.31 -11.10 -5.64
C TYR A 157 9.95 -10.40 -5.58
N LEU A 158 9.50 -9.78 -6.68
CA LEU A 158 8.18 -9.13 -6.75
C LEU A 158 7.03 -10.13 -6.58
N LYS A 159 7.17 -11.36 -7.10
CA LYS A 159 6.18 -12.43 -6.86
C LYS A 159 6.17 -12.86 -5.40
N ASP A 160 7.34 -12.98 -4.78
CA ASP A 160 7.46 -13.35 -3.37
C ASP A 160 6.85 -12.26 -2.48
N LEU A 161 7.10 -10.99 -2.77
CA LEU A 161 6.46 -9.83 -2.14
C LEU A 161 4.92 -9.86 -2.29
N PHE A 162 4.42 -10.13 -3.50
CA PHE A 162 2.97 -10.23 -3.70
C PHE A 162 2.34 -11.39 -2.90
N LEU A 163 3.05 -12.51 -2.74
CA LEU A 163 2.60 -13.60 -1.87
C LEU A 163 2.60 -13.17 -0.40
N GLN A 164 3.65 -12.48 0.07
CA GLN A 164 3.72 -11.92 1.42
C GLN A 164 2.56 -10.95 1.69
N TRP A 165 2.27 -10.04 0.75
CA TRP A 165 1.15 -9.11 0.85
C TRP A 165 -0.18 -9.81 1.12
N ARG A 166 -0.47 -10.90 0.39
CA ARG A 166 -1.69 -11.69 0.61
C ARG A 166 -1.70 -12.40 1.96
N GLY A 167 -0.55 -12.87 2.42
CA GLY A 167 -0.39 -13.43 3.76
C GLY A 167 -0.66 -12.41 4.86
N ILE A 168 -0.13 -11.19 4.70
CA ILE A 168 -0.34 -10.06 5.62
C ILE A 168 -1.81 -9.69 5.71
N ILE A 169 -2.50 -9.54 4.57
CA ILE A 169 -3.95 -9.28 4.55
C ILE A 169 -4.68 -10.31 5.42
N THR A 170 -4.41 -11.59 5.19
CA THR A 170 -5.09 -12.69 5.90
C THR A 170 -4.79 -12.66 7.40
N ALA A 171 -3.51 -12.50 7.77
CA ALA A 171 -3.08 -12.52 9.17
C ALA A 171 -3.61 -11.30 9.95
N TYR A 172 -3.64 -10.12 9.34
CA TYR A 172 -4.17 -8.92 9.98
C TYR A 172 -5.70 -8.95 10.04
N ASP A 173 -6.39 -9.45 9.00
CA ASP A 173 -7.85 -9.66 9.06
C ASP A 173 -8.22 -10.60 10.22
N GLU A 174 -7.49 -11.70 10.39
CA GLU A 174 -7.66 -12.60 11.52
C GLU A 174 -7.39 -11.91 12.87
N GLY A 175 -6.30 -11.17 12.99
CA GLY A 175 -5.93 -10.46 14.22
C GLY A 175 -6.94 -9.37 14.61
N ILE A 176 -7.45 -8.61 13.64
CA ILE A 176 -8.47 -7.59 13.89
C ILE A 176 -9.73 -8.22 14.49
N ILE A 177 -10.14 -9.39 14.02
CA ILE A 177 -11.34 -10.10 14.47
C ILE A 177 -11.12 -10.83 15.81
N LYS A 178 -10.00 -11.53 15.97
CA LYS A 178 -9.75 -12.43 17.11
C LYS A 178 -9.17 -11.74 18.34
N GLY A 179 -8.68 -10.50 18.21
CA GLY A 179 -8.21 -9.69 19.33
C GLY A 179 -6.69 -9.46 19.32
N ASP A 180 -6.25 -8.64 20.27
CA ASP A 180 -4.92 -8.01 20.22
C ASP A 180 -3.76 -8.99 20.38
N ALA A 181 -3.96 -10.12 21.07
CA ALA A 181 -2.94 -11.17 21.16
C ALA A 181 -2.66 -11.80 19.77
N VAL A 182 -3.71 -12.11 19.01
CA VAL A 182 -3.57 -12.67 17.66
C VAL A 182 -2.98 -11.64 16.70
N LEU A 183 -3.43 -10.39 16.81
CA LEU A 183 -2.90 -9.28 16.02
C LEU A 183 -1.43 -8.99 16.33
N GLY A 184 -1.05 -8.99 17.60
CA GLY A 184 0.34 -8.85 18.06
C GLY A 184 1.22 -9.97 17.53
N GLY A 185 0.74 -11.22 17.56
CA GLY A 185 1.44 -12.35 16.94
C GLY A 185 1.62 -12.17 15.42
N ALA A 186 0.63 -11.62 14.71
CA ALA A 186 0.76 -11.32 13.29
C ALA A 186 1.76 -10.19 13.02
N ILE A 187 1.76 -9.12 13.82
CA ILE A 187 2.72 -8.00 13.72
C ILE A 187 4.14 -8.49 14.01
N TRP A 188 4.33 -9.28 15.07
CA TRP A 188 5.63 -9.85 15.43
C TRP A 188 6.23 -10.68 14.29
N ARG A 189 5.45 -11.61 13.70
CA ARG A 189 5.94 -12.45 12.59
C ARG A 189 6.30 -11.66 11.34
N ASN A 190 5.52 -10.64 11.00
CA ASN A 190 5.68 -9.91 9.74
C ASN A 190 6.65 -8.72 9.88
N LEU A 191 6.37 -7.81 10.81
CA LEU A 191 7.12 -6.56 10.96
C LEU A 191 8.44 -6.78 11.72
N PHE A 192 8.41 -7.55 12.80
CA PHE A 192 9.58 -7.84 13.64
C PHE A 192 10.27 -9.16 13.24
N ARG A 193 9.94 -9.71 12.06
CA ARG A 193 10.57 -10.90 11.47
C ARG A 193 10.58 -12.15 12.37
N GLY A 194 9.70 -12.21 13.37
CA GLY A 194 9.68 -13.30 14.33
C GLY A 194 10.87 -13.31 15.30
N ASP A 195 11.50 -12.16 15.55
CA ASP A 195 12.63 -12.06 16.48
C ASP A 195 12.24 -12.52 17.91
N GLU A 196 12.93 -13.53 18.43
CA GLU A 196 12.69 -14.09 19.76
C GLU A 196 13.04 -13.10 20.88
N ASN A 197 13.90 -12.12 20.60
CA ASN A 197 14.34 -11.09 21.55
C ASN A 197 13.61 -9.76 21.37
N VAL A 198 12.48 -9.77 20.66
CA VAL A 198 11.69 -8.56 20.42
C VAL A 198 11.27 -7.89 21.74
N ASP A 199 11.33 -6.56 21.75
CA ASP A 199 10.67 -5.77 22.79
C ASP A 199 9.15 -5.81 22.57
N TRP A 200 8.45 -6.57 23.42
CA TRP A 200 7.00 -6.73 23.37
C TRP A 200 6.23 -5.42 23.59
N GLU A 201 6.84 -4.43 24.24
CA GLU A 201 6.24 -3.10 24.34
C GLU A 201 6.09 -2.46 22.95
N LYS A 202 7.11 -2.60 22.09
CA LYS A 202 7.06 -2.10 20.71
C LYS A 202 6.00 -2.83 19.88
N VAL A 203 5.87 -4.14 20.06
CA VAL A 203 4.80 -4.92 19.41
C VAL A 203 3.43 -4.38 19.84
N ALA A 204 3.22 -4.16 21.14
CA ALA A 204 1.97 -3.61 21.67
C ALA A 204 1.69 -2.19 21.17
N GLN A 205 2.72 -1.35 21.05
CA GLN A 205 2.60 0.00 20.48
C GLN A 205 2.13 -0.05 19.01
N VAL A 206 2.65 -0.98 18.20
CA VAL A 206 2.21 -1.18 16.80
C VAL A 206 0.79 -1.74 16.73
N VAL A 207 0.39 -2.63 17.64
CA VAL A 207 -1.01 -3.10 17.77
C VAL A 207 -1.95 -1.92 18.03
N ALA A 208 -1.62 -1.08 19.01
CA ALA A 208 -2.41 0.08 19.38
C ALA A 208 -2.49 1.10 18.23
N PHE A 209 -1.36 1.35 17.55
CA PHE A 209 -1.32 2.14 16.31
C PHE A 209 -2.30 1.60 15.27
N LEU A 210 -2.24 0.30 14.97
CA LEU A 210 -3.06 -0.30 13.91
C LEU A 210 -4.56 -0.18 14.24
N ARG A 211 -4.95 -0.41 15.50
CA ARG A 211 -6.34 -0.24 15.97
C ARG A 211 -6.82 1.21 15.78
N ARG A 212 -6.03 2.20 16.23
CA ARG A 212 -6.35 3.62 16.06
C ARG A 212 -6.45 3.99 14.59
N ALA A 213 -5.49 3.56 13.78
CA ALA A 213 -5.47 3.90 12.37
C ALA A 213 -6.67 3.30 11.61
N VAL A 214 -7.06 2.06 11.89
CA VAL A 214 -8.28 1.47 11.31
C VAL A 214 -9.53 2.29 11.67
N GLN A 215 -9.65 2.73 12.93
CA GLN A 215 -10.76 3.57 13.37
C GLN A 215 -10.73 4.96 12.68
N THR A 216 -9.57 5.59 12.62
CA THR A 216 -9.39 6.91 12.03
C THR A 216 -9.70 6.89 10.54
N PHE A 217 -9.08 5.98 9.77
CA PHE A 217 -9.23 5.91 8.31
C PHE A 217 -10.56 5.30 7.88
N GLY A 218 -11.12 4.36 8.66
CA GLY A 218 -12.40 3.70 8.36
C GLY A 218 -13.56 4.68 8.18
N ASN A 219 -13.50 5.85 8.81
CA ASN A 219 -14.54 6.88 8.77
C ASN A 219 -14.29 8.00 7.74
N GLN A 220 -13.16 7.98 7.02
CA GLN A 220 -12.79 9.07 6.11
C GLN A 220 -13.26 8.83 4.67
N PRO A 221 -13.80 9.82 3.97
CA PRO A 221 -13.93 9.77 2.51
C PRO A 221 -12.56 9.65 1.82
N ILE A 222 -12.50 8.98 0.67
CA ILE A 222 -11.23 8.79 -0.07
C ILE A 222 -10.54 10.11 -0.39
N HIS A 223 -11.28 11.12 -0.87
CA HIS A 223 -10.71 12.44 -1.14
C HIS A 223 -10.02 13.06 0.09
N ASN A 224 -10.57 12.82 1.30
CA ASN A 224 -9.98 13.36 2.52
C ASN A 224 -8.68 12.64 2.87
N ILE A 225 -8.64 11.32 2.65
CA ILE A 225 -7.41 10.52 2.78
C ILE A 225 -6.35 11.05 1.83
N VAL A 226 -6.68 11.26 0.55
CA VAL A 226 -5.74 11.77 -0.47
C VAL A 226 -5.14 13.11 -0.03
N MET A 227 -5.94 14.03 0.49
CA MET A 227 -5.50 15.39 0.78
C MET A 227 -4.81 15.56 2.15
N ASN A 228 -5.12 14.69 3.12
CA ASN A 228 -4.76 14.92 4.53
C ASN A 228 -3.99 13.74 5.17
N SER A 229 -3.50 12.78 4.40
CA SER A 229 -2.71 11.66 4.97
C SER A 229 -1.36 12.09 5.53
N GLU A 230 -0.68 13.04 4.89
CA GLU A 230 0.70 13.44 5.21
C GLU A 230 0.79 14.72 6.05
N GLY A 231 2.00 14.99 6.56
CA GLY A 231 2.34 16.19 7.32
C GLY A 231 2.18 16.06 8.84
N PRO A 232 2.63 17.07 9.63
CA PRO A 232 2.68 17.00 11.10
C PRO A 232 1.31 16.86 11.77
N LYS A 233 0.25 17.27 11.07
CA LYS A 233 -1.15 17.13 11.50
C LYS A 233 -1.93 16.16 10.61
N GLY A 234 -1.25 15.43 9.72
CA GLY A 234 -1.86 14.46 8.83
C GLY A 234 -2.43 13.26 9.59
N LEU A 235 -3.29 12.50 8.92
CA LEU A 235 -3.98 11.35 9.50
C LEU A 235 -2.99 10.32 10.08
N TRP A 236 -1.85 10.09 9.43
CA TRP A 236 -0.83 9.17 9.95
C TRP A 236 -0.17 9.68 11.24
N ALA A 237 0.16 10.98 11.30
CA ALA A 237 0.76 11.57 12.48
C ALA A 237 -0.14 11.47 13.73
N GLN A 238 -1.45 11.59 13.54
CA GLN A 238 -2.45 11.47 14.62
C GLN A 238 -2.59 10.05 15.17
N THR A 239 -2.08 9.03 14.46
CA THR A 239 -2.21 7.62 14.85
C THR A 239 -1.01 7.09 15.64
N HIS A 240 0.14 7.78 15.56
CA HIS A 240 1.38 7.41 16.25
C HIS A 240 1.40 7.78 17.75
N SER A 241 0.47 8.62 18.22
CA SER A 241 0.29 9.01 19.63
C SER A 241 -0.57 8.02 20.41
#